data_AF-A0A645E1J7-F1
#
_entry.id   AF-A0A645E1J7-F1
#
_cell.length_a   1.000
_cell.length_b   1.000
_cell.length_c   1.000
_cell.angle_alpha   90.00
_cell.angle_beta   90.00
_cell.angle_gamma   90.00
#
_symmetry.space_group_name_H-M   'P 1'
#
loop_
_entity.id
_entity.type
_entity.pdbx_description
1 polymer ?
#
loop_
_entity_poly.entity_id
_entity_poly.type
_entity_poly.pdbx_seq_one_letter_code
_entity_poly.pdbx_strand_id
1 'polypeptide(L)'
;MGHVQDMEGRKMSKHLGNVVDPWTVLDAQGADAVRWYFYIGSMPWLPSRFSAESVSEAQRKFIGTFWNTYAFYVLYAEIDQFNPTSISLRTASSPRWIAGCSRGSTRWSKPWTATSTSCASPRAGARCRRFRTS
;
A
#
# COMPACT_ATOMS: atom_id res chain seq x y z
N MET A 1 -9.22 -4.70 -12.02
CA MET A 1 -8.35 -4.33 -13.15
C MET A 1 -8.84 -5.07 -14.37
N GLY A 2 -9.11 -4.33 -15.45
CA GLY A 2 -9.47 -4.93 -16.74
C GLY A 2 -8.28 -5.56 -17.45
N HIS A 3 -8.46 -5.88 -18.73
CA HIS A 3 -7.35 -6.31 -19.58
C HIS A 3 -6.39 -5.16 -19.88
N VAL A 4 -5.09 -5.45 -19.82
CA VAL A 4 -4.05 -4.51 -20.26
C VAL A 4 -3.99 -4.53 -21.78
N GLN A 5 -4.03 -3.34 -22.36
CA GLN A 5 -3.98 -3.12 -23.79
C GLN A 5 -2.65 -2.47 -24.17
N ASP A 6 -2.33 -2.62 -25.45
CA ASP A 6 -1.27 -1.89 -26.13
C ASP A 6 -1.59 -0.38 -26.20
N MET A 7 -0.64 0.43 -26.66
CA MET A 7 -0.79 1.88 -26.84
C MET A 7 -1.99 2.22 -27.74
N GLU A 8 -2.25 1.44 -28.78
CA GLU A 8 -3.41 1.64 -29.68
C GLU A 8 -4.73 1.05 -29.13
N GLY A 9 -4.75 0.53 -27.89
CA GLY A 9 -5.96 -0.06 -27.30
C GLY A 9 -6.30 -1.46 -27.81
N ARG A 10 -5.38 -2.12 -28.52
CA ARG A 10 -5.52 -3.52 -28.91
C ARG A 10 -5.14 -4.42 -27.75
N LYS A 11 -5.78 -5.58 -27.63
CA LYS A 11 -5.41 -6.59 -26.63
C LYS A 11 -3.97 -7.05 -26.90
N MET A 12 -3.13 -7.09 -25.87
CA MET A 12 -1.79 -7.67 -26.00
C MET A 12 -1.88 -9.18 -26.21
N SER A 13 -1.21 -9.69 -27.24
CA SER A 13 -1.13 -11.13 -27.52
C SER A 13 0.16 -11.49 -28.24
N LYS A 14 0.68 -12.68 -27.94
CA LYS A 14 1.94 -13.18 -28.51
C LYS A 14 1.87 -13.32 -30.04
N HIS A 15 0.72 -13.71 -30.58
CA HIS A 15 0.52 -13.89 -32.01
C HIS A 15 0.54 -12.57 -32.80
N LEU A 16 0.06 -11.47 -32.20
CA LEU A 16 0.11 -10.14 -32.84
C LEU A 16 1.48 -9.46 -32.68
N GLY A 17 2.39 -10.00 -31.88
CA GLY A 17 3.72 -9.43 -31.66
C GLY A 17 3.73 -8.09 -30.90
N ASN A 18 2.60 -7.70 -30.30
CA ASN A 18 2.43 -6.44 -29.59
C ASN A 18 2.62 -6.56 -28.07
N VAL A 19 3.38 -7.58 -27.64
CA VAL A 19 3.66 -7.80 -26.22
C VAL A 19 4.92 -7.05 -25.86
N VAL A 20 4.81 -6.15 -24.87
CA VAL A 20 5.98 -5.49 -24.31
C VAL A 20 6.68 -6.44 -23.34
N ASP A 21 8.00 -6.56 -23.47
CA ASP A 21 8.80 -7.35 -22.55
C ASP A 21 8.90 -6.64 -21.19
N PRO A 22 8.50 -7.30 -20.08
CA PRO A 22 8.47 -6.67 -18.77
C PRO A 22 9.85 -6.30 -18.25
N TRP A 23 10.91 -7.04 -18.60
CA TRP A 23 12.26 -6.76 -18.12
C TRP A 23 12.78 -5.45 -18.71
N THR A 24 12.54 -5.21 -19.99
CA THR A 24 12.94 -3.94 -20.63
C THR A 24 12.32 -2.71 -19.98
N VAL A 25 11.09 -2.84 -19.46
CA VAL A 25 10.37 -1.76 -18.76
C VAL A 25 10.92 -1.61 -17.34
N LEU A 26 11.12 -2.72 -16.64
CA LEU A 26 11.68 -2.71 -15.29
C LEU A 26 13.08 -2.11 -15.24
N ASP A 27 13.93 -2.44 -16.22
CA ASP A 27 15.29 -1.90 -16.30
C ASP A 27 15.30 -0.41 -16.66
N ALA A 28 14.34 0.04 -17.49
CA ALA A 28 14.27 1.43 -17.94
C ALA A 28 13.64 2.37 -16.90
N GLN A 29 12.54 1.98 -16.25
CA GLN A 29 11.79 2.85 -15.34
C GLN A 29 11.89 2.43 -13.86
N GLY A 30 12.33 1.21 -13.55
CA GLY A 30 12.36 0.67 -12.20
C GLY A 30 11.05 0.01 -11.78
N ALA A 31 11.13 -0.96 -10.86
CA ALA A 31 10.00 -1.77 -10.43
C ALA A 31 8.86 -0.96 -9.77
N ASP A 32 9.20 0.01 -8.92
CA ASP A 32 8.20 0.80 -8.21
C ASP A 32 7.47 1.81 -9.10
N ALA A 33 8.10 2.28 -10.18
CA ALA A 33 7.44 3.13 -11.17
C ALA A 33 6.31 2.39 -11.88
N VAL A 34 6.59 1.18 -12.34
CA VAL A 34 5.62 0.30 -12.99
C VAL A 34 4.50 -0.08 -12.03
N ARG A 35 4.84 -0.41 -10.78
CA ARG A 35 3.85 -0.74 -9.74
C ARG A 35 2.90 0.43 -9.47
N TRP A 36 3.46 1.63 -9.31
CA TRP A 36 2.69 2.83 -9.07
C TRP A 36 1.77 3.17 -10.24
N TYR A 37 2.27 3.05 -11.47
CA TYR A 37 1.51 3.27 -12.69
C TYR A 37 0.23 2.42 -12.74
N PHE A 38 0.32 1.13 -12.42
CA PHE A 38 -0.86 0.27 -12.39
C PHE A 38 -1.85 0.66 -11.30
N TYR A 39 -1.41 1.16 -10.15
CA TYR A 39 -2.33 1.60 -9.09
C TYR A 39 -3.12 2.85 -9.49
N ILE A 40 -2.48 3.82 -10.13
CA ILE A 40 -3.13 5.09 -10.48
C ILE A 40 -3.94 5.00 -11.79
N GLY A 41 -3.49 4.17 -12.73
CA GLY A 41 -4.05 4.09 -14.08
C GLY A 41 -5.18 3.07 -14.25
N SER A 42 -5.51 2.31 -13.20
CA SER A 42 -6.51 1.25 -13.29
C SER A 42 -7.84 1.64 -12.64
N MET A 43 -8.69 2.35 -13.38
CA MET A 43 -10.12 2.35 -13.07
C MET A 43 -10.63 0.92 -13.30
N PRO A 44 -11.22 0.23 -12.29
CA PRO A 44 -11.45 -1.20 -12.37
C PRO A 44 -12.39 -1.63 -13.50
N TRP A 45 -13.21 -0.71 -14.02
CA TRP A 45 -14.18 -0.93 -15.10
C TRP A 45 -13.67 -0.60 -16.51
N LEU A 46 -12.52 0.05 -16.67
CA LEU A 46 -11.93 0.39 -17.98
C LEU A 46 -10.65 -0.42 -18.22
N PRO A 47 -10.36 -0.83 -19.47
CA PRO A 47 -9.07 -1.39 -19.82
C PRO A 47 -7.98 -0.31 -19.72
N SER A 48 -6.83 -0.69 -19.16
CA SER A 48 -5.67 0.20 -19.04
C SER A 48 -4.78 0.03 -20.27
N ARG A 49 -4.42 1.14 -20.92
CA ARG A 49 -3.49 1.16 -22.07
C ARG A 49 -2.09 1.35 -21.54
N PHE A 50 -1.18 0.44 -21.88
CA PHE A 50 0.20 0.46 -21.40
C PHE A 50 1.12 1.13 -22.42
N SER A 51 1.92 2.10 -21.96
CA SER A 51 3.02 2.67 -22.75
C SER A 51 4.20 3.03 -21.84
N ALA A 52 5.43 2.80 -22.30
CA ALA A 52 6.63 3.11 -21.50
C ALA A 52 6.75 4.61 -21.15
N GLU A 53 6.31 5.49 -22.04
CA GLU A 53 6.27 6.93 -21.81
C GLU A 53 5.31 7.31 -20.67
N SER A 54 4.11 6.73 -20.64
CA SER A 54 3.12 7.02 -19.61
C SER A 54 3.57 6.53 -18.22
N VAL A 55 4.34 5.45 -18.16
CA VAL A 55 5.00 4.99 -16.92
C VAL A 55 6.05 5.99 -16.45
N SER A 56 6.90 6.48 -17.36
CA SER A 56 7.91 7.51 -17.06
C SER A 56 7.26 8.82 -16.58
N GLU A 57 6.15 9.24 -17.19
CA GLU A 57 5.42 10.42 -16.76
C GLU A 57 4.82 10.25 -15.35
N ALA A 58 4.19 9.10 -15.09
CA ALA A 58 3.64 8.76 -13.78
C ALA A 58 4.73 8.74 -12.68
N GLN A 59 5.89 8.17 -12.99
CA GLN A 59 7.04 8.14 -12.09
C GLN A 59 7.54 9.54 -11.76
N ARG A 60 7.78 10.38 -12.77
CA ARG A 60 8.32 11.73 -12.58
C ARG A 60 7.43 12.59 -11.69
N LYS A 61 6.11 12.50 -11.86
CA LYS A 61 5.14 13.28 -11.07
C LYS A 61 5.12 12.84 -9.60
N PHE A 62 5.09 11.54 -9.33
CA PHE A 62 4.93 11.04 -7.96
C PHE A 62 6.26 10.82 -7.23
N ILE A 63 7.17 10.02 -7.81
CA ILE A 63 8.43 9.66 -7.16
C ILE A 63 9.35 10.88 -7.05
N GLY A 64 9.34 11.77 -8.06
CA GLY A 64 10.12 13.00 -8.01
C GLY A 64 9.69 13.93 -6.86
N THR A 65 8.39 14.14 -6.69
CA THR A 65 7.87 14.97 -5.59
C THR A 65 8.09 14.32 -4.23
N PHE A 66 7.89 13.00 -4.14
CA PHE A 66 8.16 12.24 -2.92
C PHE A 66 9.62 12.36 -2.47
N TRP A 67 10.56 12.22 -3.41
CA TRP A 67 11.99 12.36 -3.11
C TRP A 67 12.35 13.78 -2.64
N ASN A 68 11.75 14.81 -3.25
CA ASN A 68 11.96 16.20 -2.83
C ASN A 68 11.46 16.45 -1.40
N THR A 69 10.29 15.92 -1.02
CA THR A 69 9.77 16.07 0.34
C THR A 69 10.59 15.29 1.36
N TYR A 70 11.06 14.09 0.99
CA TYR A 70 11.94 13.29 1.85
C TYR A 70 13.28 13.98 2.07
N ALA A 71 13.90 14.51 1.01
CA ALA A 71 15.16 15.24 1.10
C ALA A 71 15.03 16.48 2.00
N PHE A 72 13.93 17.23 1.89
CA PHE A 72 13.63 18.33 2.81
C PHE A 72 13.52 17.85 4.26
N TYR A 73 12.79 16.76 4.52
CA TYR A 73 12.64 16.23 5.88
C TYR A 73 13.98 15.83 6.50
N VAL A 74 14.83 15.11 5.74
CA VAL A 74 16.15 14.68 6.20
C VAL A 74 17.05 15.87 6.48
N LEU A 75 17.08 16.87 5.59
CA LEU A 75 17.88 18.08 5.76
C LEU A 75 17.56 18.79 7.09
N TYR A 76 16.28 18.98 7.41
CA TYR A 76 15.87 19.62 8.66
C TYR A 76 16.14 18.75 9.88
N ALA A 77 15.92 17.43 9.78
CA ALA A 77 16.25 16.52 10.88
C ALA A 77 17.76 16.51 11.19
N GLU A 78 18.60 16.66 10.17
CA GLU A 78 20.06 16.73 10.32
C GLU A 78 20.50 18.06 10.94
N ILE A 79 19.92 19.19 10.52
CA ILE A 79 20.17 20.51 11.14
C ILE A 79 19.79 20.49 12.62
N ASP A 80 18.64 19.91 12.96
CA ASP A 80 18.12 19.85 14.33
C ASP A 80 18.76 18.73 15.18
N GLN A 81 19.69 17.94 14.61
CA GLN A 81 20.29 16.75 15.25
C GLN A 81 19.23 15.88 15.94
N PHE A 82 18.14 15.65 15.22
CA PHE A 82 16.94 15.04 15.77
C PHE A 82 17.18 13.57 16.16
N ASN A 83 17.05 13.26 17.45
CA ASN A 83 17.15 11.90 17.96
C ASN A 83 15.74 11.31 18.20
N PRO A 84 15.31 10.30 17.41
CA PRO A 84 13.97 9.72 17.52
C PRO A 84 13.75 8.93 18.81
N THR A 85 14.81 8.52 19.51
CA THR A 85 14.73 7.67 20.71
C THR A 85 14.57 8.49 21.99
N SER A 86 15.03 9.74 22.02
CA SER A 86 14.93 10.61 23.20
C SER A 86 13.57 11.29 23.35
N ILE A 87 12.66 11.13 22.39
CA ILE A 87 11.34 11.75 22.42
C ILE A 87 10.44 10.93 23.34
N SER A 88 10.42 11.28 24.62
CA SER A 88 9.28 10.94 25.46
C SER A 88 8.10 11.77 24.94
N LEU A 89 7.03 11.13 24.47
CA LEU A 89 5.76 11.78 24.15
C LEU A 89 5.11 12.31 25.44
N ARG A 90 5.76 13.25 26.14
CA ARG A 90 5.19 13.97 27.26
C ARG A 90 4.34 15.06 26.65
N THR A 91 3.07 14.71 26.41
CA THR A 91 1.91 15.55 26.07
C THR A 91 2.19 17.06 26.16
N ALA A 92 2.94 17.59 25.20
CA ALA A 92 3.22 19.01 25.11
C ALA A 92 2.10 19.59 24.26
N SER A 93 0.96 19.87 24.92
CA SER A 93 -0.18 20.66 24.42
C SER A 93 -0.61 20.45 22.96
N SER A 94 -0.35 19.27 22.39
CA SER A 94 -0.69 18.96 21.01
C SER A 94 -2.16 18.50 20.97
N PRO A 95 -2.95 18.90 19.96
CA PRO A 95 -4.39 18.76 20.00
C PRO A 95 -4.83 17.30 20.15
N ARG A 96 -5.79 17.10 21.05
CA ARG A 96 -6.27 15.82 21.60
C ARG A 96 -6.60 14.73 20.56
N TRP A 97 -6.85 15.10 19.30
CA TRP A 97 -7.14 14.15 18.22
C TRP A 97 -5.94 13.27 17.83
N ILE A 98 -4.69 13.71 18.10
CA ILE A 98 -3.48 12.91 17.85
C ILE A 98 -3.31 11.82 18.92
N ALA A 99 -3.64 12.12 20.18
CA ALA A 99 -3.50 11.18 21.30
C ALA A 99 -4.51 10.02 21.27
N GLY A 100 -5.63 10.16 20.53
CA GLY A 100 -6.66 9.14 20.39
C GLY A 100 -6.21 7.86 19.66
N CYS A 101 -5.18 7.95 18.80
CA CYS A 101 -4.68 6.80 18.05
C CYS A 101 -3.89 5.78 18.92
N SER A 102 -3.36 6.20 20.07
CA SER A 102 -2.50 5.33 20.90
C SER A 102 -3.25 4.30 21.76
N ARG A 103 -4.59 4.43 21.91
CA ARG A 103 -5.41 3.46 22.69
C ARG A 103 -6.03 2.35 21.85
N GLY A 104 -5.61 2.19 20.60
CA GLY A 104 -6.10 1.14 19.69
C GLY A 104 -5.15 -0.03 19.43
N SER A 105 -3.88 0.01 19.88
CA SER A 105 -2.86 -0.90 19.34
C SER A 105 -2.63 -2.22 20.10
N THR A 106 -3.30 -2.49 21.24
CA THR A 106 -3.17 -3.81 21.88
C THR A 106 -4.05 -4.90 21.28
N ARG A 107 -4.83 -4.59 20.23
CA ARG A 107 -5.65 -5.58 19.50
C ARG A 107 -4.95 -6.19 18.27
N TRP A 108 -3.86 -5.60 17.79
CA TRP A 108 -3.18 -6.02 16.55
C TRP A 108 -1.93 -6.90 16.77
N SER A 109 -1.60 -7.24 18.02
CA SER A 109 -0.51 -8.17 18.37
C SER A 109 -0.96 -9.65 18.42
N LYS A 110 -1.87 -10.06 17.53
CA LYS A 110 -2.17 -11.49 17.33
C LYS A 110 -1.34 -11.97 16.14
N PRO A 111 -0.42 -12.94 16.31
CA PRO A 111 0.29 -13.53 15.18
C PRO A 111 -0.70 -14.21 14.24
N TRP A 112 -0.47 -14.03 12.94
CA TRP A 112 -1.27 -14.50 11.81
C TRP A 112 -1.15 -16.02 11.57
N THR A 113 -1.06 -16.80 12.64
CA THR A 113 -0.98 -18.28 12.59
C THR A 113 -2.15 -18.87 13.34
N ALA A 114 -3.33 -18.87 12.71
CA ALA A 114 -4.41 -19.79 13.05
C ALA A 114 -5.40 -19.85 11.88
N THR A 115 -5.12 -20.70 10.90
CA THR A 115 -6.17 -21.24 10.02
C THR A 115 -5.94 -22.74 9.88
N SER A 116 -7.04 -23.48 10.01
CA SER A 116 -7.19 -24.94 10.00
C SER A 116 -6.60 -25.63 11.24
N THR A 117 -7.37 -26.37 12.05
CA THR A 117 -7.97 -27.64 11.64
C THR A 117 -9.09 -28.07 12.61
N SER A 118 -10.20 -28.49 12.00
CA SER A 118 -11.22 -29.45 12.43
C SER A 118 -11.96 -29.32 13.76
N CYS A 119 -13.29 -29.31 13.64
CA CYS A 119 -14.22 -29.89 14.61
C CYS A 119 -13.78 -31.29 15.09
N ALA A 120 -13.56 -31.42 16.40
CA ALA A 120 -13.73 -32.62 17.24
C ALA A 120 -13.53 -32.11 18.69
N SER A 121 -14.35 -32.32 19.72
CA SER A 121 -15.48 -33.18 20.03
C SER A 121 -16.25 -32.53 21.22
N PRO A 122 -17.45 -33.02 21.60
CA PRO A 122 -18.30 -32.37 22.59
C PRO A 122 -17.93 -32.81 24.02
N ARG A 123 -17.39 -31.90 24.83
CA ARG A 123 -17.41 -32.00 26.30
C ARG A 123 -16.98 -30.69 26.94
N ALA A 124 -17.96 -29.87 27.34
CA ALA A 124 -17.97 -29.00 28.52
C ALA A 124 -18.97 -27.84 28.34
N GLY A 125 -20.10 -27.94 29.04
CA GLY A 125 -20.93 -26.85 29.55
C GLY A 125 -21.03 -25.56 28.74
N ALA A 126 -21.79 -25.57 27.65
CA ALA A 126 -22.28 -24.34 27.02
C ALA A 126 -23.22 -23.61 27.98
N ARG A 127 -22.79 -22.48 28.54
CA ARG A 127 -23.68 -21.49 29.16
C ARG A 127 -23.73 -20.26 28.27
N CYS A 128 -24.47 -20.39 27.16
CA CYS A 128 -24.73 -19.31 26.23
C CYS A 128 -25.78 -18.38 26.86
N ARG A 129 -25.35 -17.27 27.49
CA ARG A 129 -26.29 -16.23 27.94
C ARG A 129 -26.75 -15.41 26.74
N ARG A 130 -28.00 -15.62 26.35
CA ARG A 130 -28.71 -14.82 25.36
C ARG A 130 -29.07 -13.48 26.00
N PHE A 131 -28.41 -12.40 25.61
CA PHE A 131 -28.84 -11.05 25.96
C PHE A 131 -30.07 -10.72 25.10
N ARG A 132 -31.23 -10.62 25.75
CA ARG A 132 -32.48 -10.14 25.17
C ARG A 132 -32.61 -8.69 25.59
N THR A 133 -32.51 -7.75 24.66
CA THR A 133 -32.98 -6.38 24.87
C THR A 133 -34.43 -6.31 24.39
N SER A 134 -35.26 -5.73 25.24
CA SER A 134 -36.65 -5.31 25.03
C SER A 134 -36.81 -4.41 23.81
#